data_AF-A0A0Z8L807-F1
#
_entry.id   AF-A0A0Z8L807-F1
#
_cell.length_a   1.000
_cell.length_b   1.000
_cell.length_c   1.000
_cell.angle_alpha   90.00
_cell.angle_beta   90.00
_cell.angle_gamma   90.00
#
_symmetry.space_group_name_H-M   'P 1'
#
loop_
_entity.id
_entity.type
_entity.pdbx_description
1 polymer ?
#
loop_
_entity_poly.entity_id
_entity_poly.type
_entity_poly.pdbx_seq_one_letter_code
_entity_poly.pdbx_strand_id
1 'polypeptide(L)'
;MSKRKIISSLFLSATVLGGLLFTQTPTVKAIESDGNVQITNNTPQNSPIFSLGDPIQETNYNDSVKKSVSIDATIGDSENEVKWTVKFNSTLWNLRYDKGGYYFIIPDGMQLKKIVDKQTGKDIIGNFPEDINGDNNGSYSPYRHFKKNFSTYGDRNFDSQWGWSAGRVGSWQVNQWKDENAFSDIYYIDNPSSDGLATYELVTEVTDPSKANKSFPLVAVMKNYYAKTWYLGEPASLAGRAVTIEPRQTN
;
A
#
# COMPACT_ATOMS: atom_id res chain seq x y z
N MET A 1 -31.28 -41.82 -25.68
CA MET A 1 -32.14 -40.69 -26.09
C MET A 1 -32.97 -40.28 -24.88
N SER A 2 -32.59 -39.22 -24.15
CA SER A 2 -33.05 -37.83 -24.30
C SER A 2 -34.52 -37.60 -23.89
N LYS A 3 -34.72 -36.98 -22.72
CA LYS A 3 -35.32 -35.63 -22.47
C LYS A 3 -35.77 -35.57 -20.99
N ARG A 4 -35.19 -34.68 -20.14
CA ARG A 4 -35.63 -33.29 -19.83
C ARG A 4 -37.07 -33.27 -19.24
N LYS A 5 -37.42 -32.60 -18.14
CA LYS A 5 -37.03 -31.27 -17.64
C LYS A 5 -37.83 -30.92 -16.34
N ILE A 6 -37.23 -30.05 -15.52
CA ILE A 6 -37.81 -28.87 -14.81
C ILE A 6 -38.48 -29.03 -13.42
N ILE A 7 -37.88 -28.26 -12.51
CA ILE A 7 -38.27 -27.76 -11.18
C ILE A 7 -39.46 -26.79 -11.29
N SER A 8 -40.39 -26.80 -10.32
CA SER A 8 -40.90 -25.59 -9.63
C SER A 8 -42.24 -25.87 -8.94
N SER A 9 -42.31 -25.67 -7.63
CA SER A 9 -43.12 -24.59 -7.02
C SER A 9 -43.10 -24.75 -5.50
N LEU A 10 -42.26 -23.94 -4.86
CA LEU A 10 -42.41 -23.51 -3.48
C LEU A 10 -43.31 -22.26 -3.53
N PHE A 11 -44.35 -22.16 -2.70
CA PHE A 11 -44.97 -20.96 -2.11
C PHE A 11 -46.28 -21.44 -1.44
N LEU A 12 -46.43 -21.46 -0.12
CA LEU A 12 -46.49 -20.43 0.92
C LEU A 12 -47.93 -20.33 1.44
N SER A 13 -48.12 -20.57 2.73
CA SER A 13 -49.01 -19.75 3.54
C SER A 13 -48.70 -19.99 5.03
N ALA A 14 -47.88 -19.12 5.60
CA ALA A 14 -47.82 -18.96 7.04
C ALA A 14 -48.92 -17.98 7.45
N THR A 15 -49.78 -18.37 8.38
CA THR A 15 -50.67 -17.44 9.08
C THR A 15 -50.29 -17.43 10.56
N VAL A 16 -49.69 -16.30 10.92
CA VAL A 16 -49.68 -15.57 12.20
C VAL A 16 -50.02 -16.36 13.47
N LEU A 17 -49.06 -16.43 14.41
CA LEU A 17 -49.40 -16.38 15.82
C LEU A 17 -48.29 -15.67 16.61
N GLY A 18 -48.73 -14.73 17.44
CA GLY A 18 -47.88 -13.94 18.30
C GLY A 18 -47.12 -14.78 19.34
N GLY A 19 -45.98 -14.24 19.74
CA GLY A 19 -45.15 -14.78 20.81
C GLY A 19 -43.82 -14.05 20.81
N LEU A 20 -43.73 -13.00 21.63
CA LEU A 20 -42.44 -12.44 22.03
C LEU A 20 -41.62 -13.57 22.67
N LEU A 21 -40.57 -14.03 22.00
CA LEU A 21 -39.59 -14.95 22.58
C LEU A 21 -38.41 -14.13 23.09
N PHE A 22 -38.33 -13.96 24.41
CA PHE A 22 -37.09 -13.52 25.07
C PHE A 22 -36.14 -14.72 25.11
N THR A 23 -35.10 -14.71 24.27
CA THR A 23 -34.00 -15.66 24.41
C THR A 23 -33.09 -15.17 25.54
N GLN A 24 -32.97 -15.93 26.61
CA GLN A 24 -32.00 -15.68 27.69
C GLN A 24 -30.58 -15.76 27.11
N THR A 25 -29.80 -14.70 27.27
CA THR A 25 -28.35 -14.72 27.05
C THR A 25 -27.67 -15.58 28.13
N PRO A 26 -26.76 -16.50 27.79
CA PRO A 26 -26.04 -17.24 28.81
C PRO A 26 -25.17 -16.27 29.63
N THR A 27 -25.35 -16.32 30.95
CA THR A 27 -24.51 -15.61 31.92
C THR A 27 -23.18 -16.35 32.03
N VAL A 28 -22.08 -15.70 31.67
CA VAL A 28 -20.73 -16.21 31.95
C VAL A 28 -20.42 -15.89 33.41
N LYS A 29 -20.22 -16.93 34.24
CA LYS A 29 -19.63 -16.77 35.56
C LYS A 29 -18.12 -16.55 35.40
N ALA A 30 -17.61 -15.45 35.95
CA ALA A 30 -16.17 -15.26 36.09
C ALA A 30 -15.63 -16.30 37.09
N ILE A 31 -14.60 -17.03 36.69
CA ILE A 31 -13.76 -17.81 37.59
C ILE A 31 -12.55 -16.92 37.86
N GLU A 32 -12.42 -16.43 39.10
CA GLU A 32 -11.18 -15.80 39.55
C GLU A 32 -10.12 -16.90 39.66
N SER A 33 -8.99 -16.71 38.97
CA SER A 33 -7.80 -17.55 39.11
C SER A 33 -6.59 -16.64 39.27
N ASP A 34 -6.03 -16.65 40.47
CA ASP A 34 -4.70 -16.11 40.76
C ASP A 34 -3.65 -16.92 40.00
N GLY A 35 -2.80 -16.23 39.22
CA GLY A 35 -1.57 -16.79 38.65
C GLY A 35 -1.43 -16.63 37.13
N ASN A 36 -0.50 -15.76 36.73
CA ASN A 36 0.13 -15.62 35.40
C ASN A 36 -0.71 -15.99 34.16
N VAL A 37 -1.34 -14.98 33.57
CA VAL A 37 -1.89 -15.05 32.21
C VAL A 37 -0.72 -15.04 31.21
N GLN A 38 -0.33 -16.21 30.69
CA GLN A 38 0.30 -16.27 29.37
C GLN A 38 -0.79 -16.11 28.32
N ILE A 39 -0.78 -14.97 27.62
CA ILE A 39 -1.62 -14.75 26.44
C ILE A 39 -1.01 -15.60 25.32
N THR A 40 -1.46 -16.85 25.17
CA THR A 40 -1.24 -17.59 23.94
C THR A 40 -2.27 -17.07 22.92
N ASN A 41 -1.83 -16.16 22.04
CA ASN A 41 -2.62 -15.82 20.87
C ASN A 41 -2.81 -17.10 20.05
N ASN A 42 -4.02 -17.65 20.07
CA ASN A 42 -4.45 -18.72 19.16
C ASN A 42 -4.59 -18.13 17.75
N THR A 43 -3.46 -17.77 17.13
CA THR A 43 -3.41 -17.63 15.68
C THR A 43 -3.75 -19.00 15.10
N PRO A 44 -4.70 -19.14 14.16
CA PRO A 44 -4.94 -20.41 13.51
C PRO A 44 -3.60 -20.92 12.98
N GLN A 45 -3.20 -22.13 13.37
CA GLN A 45 -1.90 -22.76 13.08
C GLN A 45 -1.59 -22.91 11.57
N ASN A 46 -2.49 -22.41 10.72
CA ASN A 46 -2.50 -22.48 9.26
C ASN A 46 -2.69 -21.08 8.62
N SER A 47 -2.12 -19.99 9.15
CA SER A 47 -2.11 -18.68 8.46
C SER A 47 -0.68 -18.33 8.04
N PRO A 48 -0.47 -17.63 6.91
CA PRO A 48 0.86 -17.09 6.58
C PRO A 48 1.35 -16.19 7.72
N ILE A 49 2.64 -16.25 8.03
CA ILE A 49 3.22 -15.35 9.02
C ILE A 49 3.44 -14.01 8.33
N PHE A 50 2.84 -12.96 8.89
CA PHE A 50 2.98 -11.60 8.41
C PHE A 50 3.69 -10.77 9.49
N SER A 51 4.79 -10.12 9.13
CA SER A 51 5.50 -9.23 10.06
C SER A 51 5.93 -7.94 9.37
N LEU A 52 6.01 -6.88 10.19
CA LEU A 52 6.40 -5.55 9.76
C LEU A 52 7.75 -5.19 10.39
N GLY A 53 8.65 -4.67 9.58
CA GLY A 53 9.83 -3.98 10.08
C GLY A 53 9.48 -2.61 10.68
N ASP A 54 10.49 -2.01 11.30
CA ASP A 54 10.40 -0.67 11.87
C ASP A 54 10.08 0.38 10.78
N PRO A 55 9.24 1.38 11.10
CA PRO A 55 8.94 2.45 10.17
C PRO A 55 10.16 3.35 9.97
N ILE A 56 10.51 3.60 8.71
CA ILE A 56 11.50 4.59 8.30
C ILE A 56 10.75 5.85 7.88
N GLN A 57 11.11 7.00 8.42
CA GLN A 57 10.60 8.30 8.01
C GLN A 57 11.75 9.29 7.94
N GLU A 58 12.01 9.82 6.75
CA GLU A 58 13.18 10.66 6.48
C GLU A 58 12.87 11.81 5.53
N THR A 59 13.71 12.85 5.59
CA THR A 59 13.58 14.05 4.75
C THR A 59 14.96 14.65 4.49
N ASN A 60 15.10 15.30 3.34
CA ASN A 60 16.26 16.11 3.01
C ASN A 60 16.06 17.62 3.27
N TYR A 61 14.96 18.00 3.93
CA TYR A 61 14.58 19.41 4.10
C TYR A 61 14.79 19.91 5.55
N ASN A 62 13.82 19.66 6.44
CA ASN A 62 13.91 20.00 7.86
C ASN A 62 13.04 19.05 8.70
N ASP A 63 13.33 18.94 10.00
CA ASP A 63 12.70 17.94 10.86
C ASP A 63 11.18 18.05 10.99
N SER A 64 10.60 19.24 10.79
CA SER A 64 9.15 19.43 10.89
C SER A 64 8.37 18.65 9.83
N VAL A 65 8.99 18.37 8.68
CA VAL A 65 8.36 17.61 7.58
C VAL A 65 8.79 16.14 7.54
N LYS A 66 9.70 15.70 8.42
CA LYS A 66 10.24 14.32 8.42
C LYS A 66 9.15 13.25 8.50
N LYS A 67 8.07 13.51 9.26
CA LYS A 67 6.95 12.57 9.45
C LYS A 67 5.78 12.81 8.49
N SER A 68 6.00 13.56 7.41
CA SER A 68 4.92 13.91 6.47
C SER A 68 4.45 12.75 5.61
N VAL A 69 5.24 11.67 5.53
CA VAL A 69 4.84 10.44 4.85
C VAL A 69 4.85 9.32 5.87
N SER A 70 3.84 8.45 5.87
CA SER A 70 3.81 7.26 6.72
C SER A 70 3.21 6.07 5.98
N ILE A 71 3.74 4.88 6.28
CA ILE A 71 3.25 3.60 5.76
C ILE A 71 2.83 2.71 6.92
N ASP A 72 1.65 2.11 6.77
CA ASP A 72 1.25 0.94 7.55
C ASP A 72 0.80 -0.18 6.60
N ALA A 73 0.89 -1.43 7.03
CA ALA A 73 0.57 -2.55 6.17
C ALA A 73 -0.03 -3.72 6.96
N THR A 74 -0.90 -4.47 6.29
CA THR A 74 -1.52 -5.69 6.79
C THR A 74 -1.52 -6.73 5.69
N ILE A 75 -1.86 -7.97 6.06
CA ILE A 75 -2.23 -8.96 5.06
C ILE A 75 -3.44 -8.49 4.26
N GLY A 76 -3.46 -8.82 2.97
CA GLY A 76 -4.53 -8.52 2.03
C GLY A 76 -5.72 -9.47 2.16
N ASP A 77 -6.55 -9.49 1.13
CA ASP A 77 -7.74 -10.35 1.12
C ASP A 77 -7.36 -11.81 0.79
N SER A 78 -6.19 -12.02 0.15
CA SER A 78 -5.53 -13.33 -0.02
C SER A 78 -4.18 -13.39 0.71
N GLU A 79 -3.68 -14.61 0.93
CA GLU A 79 -2.44 -14.89 1.68
C GLU A 79 -1.15 -14.37 1.01
N ASN A 80 -1.20 -14.10 -0.29
CA ASN A 80 -0.11 -13.55 -1.08
C ASN A 80 -0.26 -12.04 -1.35
N GLU A 81 -1.29 -11.41 -0.79
CA GLU A 81 -1.54 -9.98 -0.93
C GLU A 81 -1.09 -9.22 0.31
N VAL A 82 -0.58 -8.01 0.08
CA VAL A 82 -0.30 -7.02 1.11
C VAL A 82 -1.17 -5.81 0.84
N LYS A 83 -1.96 -5.43 1.84
CA LYS A 83 -2.71 -4.18 1.84
C LYS A 83 -1.91 -3.16 2.64
N TRP A 84 -1.63 -2.01 2.06
CA TRP A 84 -0.83 -0.98 2.71
C TRP A 84 -1.43 0.40 2.54
N THR A 85 -1.42 1.16 3.63
CA THR A 85 -1.95 2.51 3.70
C THR A 85 -0.79 3.49 3.70
N VAL A 86 -0.84 4.43 2.76
CA VAL A 86 0.11 5.53 2.65
C VAL A 86 -0.62 6.81 3.02
N LYS A 87 -0.06 7.58 3.95
CA LYS A 87 -0.56 8.91 4.30
C LYS A 87 0.47 9.96 3.93
N PHE A 88 0.00 11.02 3.28
CA PHE A 88 0.78 12.21 2.94
C PHE A 88 0.17 13.40 3.68
N ASN A 89 0.93 14.01 4.58
CA ASN A 89 0.55 15.23 5.29
C ASN A 89 1.28 16.43 4.66
N SER A 90 0.61 17.11 3.74
CA SER A 90 1.12 18.27 3.01
C SER A 90 0.94 19.61 3.73
N THR A 91 0.48 19.63 4.99
CA THR A 91 0.18 20.87 5.74
C THR A 91 1.36 21.85 5.80
N LEU A 92 2.59 21.34 5.84
CA LEU A 92 3.83 22.14 5.91
C LEU A 92 4.57 22.20 4.56
N TRP A 93 3.91 21.85 3.46
CA TRP A 93 4.54 21.70 2.14
C TRP A 93 4.15 22.76 1.12
N ASN A 94 3.22 23.65 1.47
CA ASN A 94 2.74 24.72 0.59
C ASN A 94 2.14 24.23 -0.74
N LEU A 95 1.63 22.99 -0.80
CA LEU A 95 1.12 22.38 -2.05
C LEU A 95 -0.18 23.01 -2.56
N ARG A 96 -0.79 23.92 -1.78
CA ARG A 96 -1.89 24.77 -2.25
C ARG A 96 -1.46 25.73 -3.35
N TYR A 97 -0.20 26.17 -3.31
CA TYR A 97 0.36 27.15 -4.27
C TYR A 97 1.45 26.54 -5.12
N ASP A 98 2.25 25.63 -4.55
CA ASP A 98 3.32 24.97 -5.25
C ASP A 98 2.90 23.62 -5.83
N LYS A 99 3.50 23.27 -6.97
CA LYS A 99 3.33 21.96 -7.55
C LYS A 99 3.98 20.89 -6.66
N GLY A 100 3.19 19.88 -6.29
CA GLY A 100 3.64 18.70 -5.55
C GLY A 100 3.71 17.44 -6.40
N GLY A 101 4.13 16.34 -5.78
CA GLY A 101 4.07 15.00 -6.39
C GLY A 101 4.17 13.89 -5.36
N TYR A 102 3.44 12.80 -5.59
CA TYR A 102 3.45 11.58 -4.77
C TYR A 102 4.01 10.41 -5.56
N TYR A 103 4.86 9.61 -4.92
CA TYR A 103 5.46 8.42 -5.50
C TYR A 103 5.15 7.20 -4.63
N PHE A 104 4.81 6.09 -5.27
CA PHE A 104 4.66 4.78 -4.66
C PHE A 104 5.65 3.83 -5.34
N ILE A 105 6.56 3.24 -4.57
CA ILE A 105 7.63 2.40 -5.10
C ILE A 105 7.34 0.97 -4.70
N ILE A 106 7.23 0.10 -5.70
CA ILE A 106 6.83 -1.29 -5.55
C ILE A 106 8.08 -2.18 -5.50
N PRO A 107 8.16 -3.10 -4.53
CA PRO A 107 9.27 -4.02 -4.42
C PRO A 107 9.28 -5.06 -5.54
N ASP A 108 10.47 -5.47 -5.93
CA ASP A 108 10.69 -6.49 -6.94
C ASP A 108 10.18 -7.87 -6.47
N GLY A 109 9.35 -8.51 -7.29
CA GLY A 109 8.61 -9.72 -6.91
C GLY A 109 7.20 -9.46 -6.38
N MET A 110 6.74 -8.20 -6.41
CA MET A 110 5.33 -7.86 -6.22
C MET A 110 4.78 -7.06 -7.41
N GLN A 111 3.46 -7.11 -7.59
CA GLN A 111 2.73 -6.29 -8.56
C GLN A 111 1.63 -5.49 -7.86
N LEU A 112 1.47 -4.22 -8.24
CA LEU A 112 0.34 -3.39 -7.78
C LEU A 112 -0.94 -3.83 -8.50
N LYS A 113 -1.98 -4.15 -7.72
CA LYS A 113 -3.31 -4.52 -8.23
C LYS A 113 -4.32 -3.40 -8.09
N LYS A 114 -4.17 -2.60 -7.04
CA LYS A 114 -5.16 -1.61 -6.64
C LYS A 114 -4.50 -0.43 -5.97
N ILE A 115 -5.02 0.76 -6.22
CA ILE A 115 -4.68 1.97 -5.49
C ILE A 115 -5.95 2.81 -5.33
N VAL A 116 -6.46 2.89 -4.10
CA VAL A 116 -7.68 3.64 -3.77
C VAL A 116 -7.28 4.97 -3.16
N ASP A 117 -7.69 6.06 -3.81
CA ASP A 117 -7.73 7.37 -3.18
C ASP A 117 -8.87 7.40 -2.15
N LYS A 118 -8.54 7.49 -0.86
CA LYS A 118 -9.54 7.43 0.21
C LYS A 118 -10.36 8.72 0.32
N GLN A 119 -9.92 9.82 -0.29
CA GLN A 119 -10.72 11.05 -0.35
C GLN A 119 -11.91 10.88 -1.30
N THR A 120 -11.67 10.30 -2.47
CA THR A 120 -12.72 10.11 -3.50
C THR A 120 -13.39 8.74 -3.43
N GLY A 121 -12.78 7.77 -2.74
CA GLY A 121 -13.20 6.38 -2.68
C GLY A 121 -12.97 5.60 -3.99
N LYS A 122 -12.30 6.20 -4.96
CA LYS A 122 -12.09 5.61 -6.29
C LYS A 122 -10.80 4.81 -6.34
N ASP A 123 -10.89 3.65 -6.99
CA ASP A 123 -9.71 2.95 -7.47
C ASP A 123 -9.17 3.67 -8.71
N ILE A 124 -7.91 4.11 -8.63
CA ILE A 124 -7.25 4.92 -9.66
C ILE A 124 -6.16 4.13 -10.40
N ILE A 125 -6.06 2.80 -10.20
CA ILE A 125 -5.03 1.99 -10.86
C ILE A 125 -5.10 2.11 -12.39
N GLY A 126 -6.31 2.15 -12.96
CA GLY A 126 -6.53 2.30 -14.40
C GLY A 126 -6.16 3.67 -14.98
N ASN A 127 -5.82 4.64 -14.14
CA ASN A 127 -5.31 5.94 -14.62
C ASN A 127 -3.82 5.87 -14.98
N PHE A 128 -3.08 4.87 -14.48
CA PHE A 128 -1.66 4.70 -14.75
C PHE A 128 -1.42 4.03 -16.10
N PRO A 129 -0.41 4.45 -16.88
CA PRO A 129 -0.10 3.83 -18.16
C PRO A 129 0.36 2.38 -18.03
N GLU A 130 -0.20 1.50 -18.85
CA GLU A 130 0.31 0.13 -19.05
C GLU A 130 1.52 0.11 -19.98
N ASP A 131 1.47 0.88 -21.07
CA ASP A 131 2.63 1.09 -21.96
C ASP A 131 3.53 2.19 -21.38
N ILE A 132 4.71 1.78 -20.89
CA ILE A 132 5.71 2.67 -20.32
C ILE A 132 6.17 3.74 -21.32
N ASN A 133 6.18 3.43 -22.63
CA ASN A 133 6.58 4.37 -23.67
C ASN A 133 5.41 5.11 -24.32
N GLY A 134 4.18 4.84 -23.89
CA GLY A 134 2.98 5.48 -24.40
C GLY A 134 2.96 6.99 -24.18
N ASP A 135 2.23 7.70 -25.03
CA ASP A 135 2.09 9.16 -24.98
C ASP A 135 1.47 9.65 -23.66
N ASN A 136 0.57 8.83 -23.09
CA ASN A 136 -0.04 9.05 -21.78
C ASN A 136 0.92 8.85 -20.59
N ASN A 137 2.20 8.53 -20.82
CA ASN A 137 3.26 8.48 -19.81
C ASN A 137 4.31 9.59 -19.99
N GLY A 138 4.01 10.64 -20.76
CA GLY A 138 4.87 11.82 -20.93
C GLY A 138 4.96 12.70 -19.67
N SER A 139 5.88 13.67 -19.67
CA SER A 139 6.20 14.53 -18.52
C SER A 139 5.03 15.38 -17.98
N TYR A 140 4.01 15.62 -18.80
CA TYR A 140 2.81 16.38 -18.42
C TYR A 140 1.65 15.49 -17.98
N SER A 141 1.83 14.17 -17.94
CA SER A 141 0.76 13.23 -17.59
C SER A 141 0.54 13.22 -16.08
N PRO A 142 -0.73 13.30 -15.61
CA PRO A 142 -1.02 13.38 -14.18
C PRO A 142 -0.74 12.07 -13.43
N TYR A 143 -0.77 10.95 -14.15
CA TYR A 143 -0.43 9.63 -13.62
C TYR A 143 0.65 9.04 -14.51
N ARG A 144 1.74 8.57 -13.90
CA ARG A 144 2.88 8.02 -14.61
C ARG A 144 3.35 6.74 -13.97
N HIS A 145 3.87 5.85 -14.80
CA HIS A 145 4.35 4.54 -14.38
C HIS A 145 5.74 4.31 -14.95
N PHE A 146 6.67 3.91 -14.10
CA PHE A 146 8.06 3.66 -14.46
C PHE A 146 8.44 2.26 -14.03
N LYS A 147 9.00 1.50 -14.97
CA LYS A 147 9.36 0.10 -14.74
C LYS A 147 10.85 -0.11 -14.98
N LYS A 148 11.47 -0.84 -14.07
CA LYS A 148 12.86 -1.25 -14.16
C LYS A 148 13.06 -2.24 -15.31
N ASN A 149 14.28 -2.28 -15.86
CA ASN A 149 14.67 -3.15 -16.97
C ASN A 149 13.81 -2.95 -18.24
N PHE A 150 13.19 -1.78 -18.39
CA PHE A 150 12.48 -1.40 -19.60
C PHE A 150 13.31 -0.39 -20.38
N SER A 151 13.38 -0.54 -21.70
CA SER A 151 14.02 0.46 -22.57
C SER A 151 13.08 1.67 -22.68
N THR A 152 13.56 2.84 -22.25
CA THR A 152 12.75 4.05 -22.15
C THR A 152 13.50 5.26 -22.69
N TYR A 153 12.77 6.28 -23.11
CA TYR A 153 13.33 7.55 -23.56
C TYR A 153 13.21 8.63 -22.49
N GLY A 154 14.24 9.49 -22.39
CA GLY A 154 14.22 10.71 -21.58
C GLY A 154 13.95 10.47 -20.09
N ASP A 155 12.91 11.13 -19.58
CA ASP A 155 12.58 11.17 -18.17
C ASP A 155 11.82 9.93 -17.65
N ARG A 156 11.55 8.93 -18.50
CA ARG A 156 10.77 7.73 -18.15
C ARG A 156 11.60 6.60 -17.52
N ASN A 157 12.91 6.78 -17.43
CA ASN A 157 13.80 5.77 -16.85
C ASN A 157 13.58 5.62 -15.34
N PHE A 158 13.51 4.36 -14.88
CA PHE A 158 13.31 4.01 -13.47
C PHE A 158 14.36 4.64 -12.54
N ASP A 159 15.66 4.55 -12.87
CA ASP A 159 16.73 5.06 -12.01
C ASP A 159 16.75 6.59 -11.96
N SER A 160 16.41 7.27 -13.07
CA SER A 160 16.19 8.72 -13.05
C SER A 160 15.07 9.11 -12.10
N GLN A 161 13.94 8.41 -12.17
CA GLN A 161 12.78 8.68 -11.32
C GLN A 161 13.05 8.34 -9.84
N TRP A 162 13.84 7.30 -9.57
CA TRP A 162 14.39 7.04 -8.24
C TRP A 162 15.22 8.23 -7.74
N GLY A 163 16.19 8.70 -8.55
CA GLY A 163 17.06 9.82 -8.22
C GLY A 163 16.31 11.14 -7.99
N TRP A 164 15.14 11.32 -8.61
CA TRP A 164 14.29 12.50 -8.40
C TRP A 164 13.27 12.36 -7.26
N SER A 165 13.14 11.17 -6.68
CA SER A 165 12.21 10.83 -5.59
C SER A 165 12.93 10.29 -4.34
N ALA A 166 12.95 8.97 -4.11
CA ALA A 166 13.52 8.36 -2.91
C ALA A 166 15.04 8.62 -2.78
N GLY A 167 15.78 8.49 -3.88
CA GLY A 167 17.21 8.77 -3.92
C GLY A 167 17.55 10.23 -3.57
N ARG A 168 16.62 11.16 -3.81
CA ARG A 168 16.77 12.57 -3.45
C ARG A 168 16.68 12.81 -1.94
N VAL A 169 15.96 11.97 -1.20
CA VAL A 169 15.89 12.07 0.27
C VAL A 169 17.21 11.63 0.90
N GLY A 170 17.87 10.63 0.33
CA GLY A 170 19.19 10.17 0.80
C GLY A 170 19.15 9.24 2.01
N SER A 171 18.04 8.54 2.26
CA SER A 171 17.93 7.58 3.37
C SER A 171 18.85 6.39 3.16
N TRP A 172 19.71 6.11 4.15
CA TRP A 172 20.70 5.04 4.07
C TRP A 172 20.04 3.66 3.86
N GLN A 173 19.09 3.29 4.70
CA GLN A 173 18.45 1.98 4.63
C GLN A 173 17.62 1.79 3.36
N VAL A 174 16.91 2.84 2.91
CA VAL A 174 16.15 2.80 1.65
C VAL A 174 17.09 2.70 0.44
N ASN A 175 18.24 3.36 0.47
CA ASN A 175 19.26 3.23 -0.57
C ASN A 175 19.91 1.84 -0.56
N GLN A 176 20.11 1.21 0.61
CA GLN A 176 20.57 -0.18 0.65
C GLN A 176 19.59 -1.12 -0.05
N TRP A 177 18.29 -0.99 0.18
CA TRP A 177 17.28 -1.77 -0.55
C TRP A 177 17.37 -1.55 -2.08
N LYS A 178 17.68 -0.32 -2.52
CA LYS A 178 17.90 -0.02 -3.93
C LYS A 178 19.13 -0.73 -4.49
N ASP A 179 20.24 -0.71 -3.75
CA ASP A 179 21.50 -1.35 -4.13
C ASP A 179 21.37 -2.89 -4.15
N GLU A 180 20.53 -3.45 -3.27
CA GLU A 180 20.12 -4.86 -3.25
C GLU A 180 19.10 -5.22 -4.34
N ASN A 181 18.82 -4.28 -5.25
CA ASN A 181 17.95 -4.49 -6.39
C ASN A 181 16.48 -4.76 -6.03
N ALA A 182 16.03 -4.33 -4.84
CA ALA A 182 14.76 -4.75 -4.23
C ALA A 182 13.49 -4.08 -4.78
N PHE A 183 13.58 -3.25 -5.83
CA PHE A 183 12.44 -2.52 -6.41
C PHE A 183 12.29 -2.76 -7.91
N SER A 184 11.05 -2.73 -8.39
CA SER A 184 10.70 -2.98 -9.81
C SER A 184 9.92 -1.84 -10.47
N ASP A 185 9.00 -1.19 -9.75
CA ASP A 185 8.07 -0.22 -10.35
C ASP A 185 7.94 1.03 -9.48
N ILE A 186 7.68 2.18 -10.12
CA ILE A 186 7.34 3.45 -9.49
C ILE A 186 6.05 3.98 -10.12
N TYR A 187 5.05 4.24 -9.28
CA TYR A 187 3.80 4.90 -9.65
C TYR A 187 3.84 6.33 -9.14
N TYR A 188 3.63 7.30 -10.03
CA TYR A 188 3.73 8.72 -9.74
C TYR A 188 2.40 9.44 -10.01
N ILE A 189 1.97 10.25 -9.04
CA ILE A 189 0.84 11.17 -9.17
C ILE A 189 1.37 12.60 -9.17
N ASP A 190 1.12 13.31 -10.26
CA ASP A 190 1.46 14.70 -10.45
C ASP A 190 0.44 15.62 -9.77
N ASN A 191 0.95 16.64 -9.08
CA ASN A 191 0.16 17.72 -8.51
C ASN A 191 -1.14 17.26 -7.80
N PRO A 192 -1.04 16.36 -6.80
CA PRO A 192 -2.22 15.85 -6.10
C PRO A 192 -2.99 17.00 -5.45
N SER A 193 -4.32 16.98 -5.61
CA SER A 193 -5.22 18.09 -5.24
C SER A 193 -5.40 18.31 -3.73
N SER A 194 -4.75 17.51 -2.88
CA SER A 194 -4.96 17.54 -1.43
C SER A 194 -4.06 18.57 -0.74
N ASP A 195 -4.68 19.64 -0.24
CA ASP A 195 -4.12 20.49 0.81
C ASP A 195 -4.41 19.84 2.17
N GLY A 196 -3.37 19.42 2.89
CA GLY A 196 -3.49 18.72 4.17
C GLY A 196 -3.22 17.21 4.07
N LEU A 197 -4.16 16.37 4.51
CA LEU A 197 -3.96 14.92 4.61
C LEU A 197 -4.54 14.19 3.40
N ALA A 198 -3.69 13.60 2.58
CA ALA A 198 -4.07 12.58 1.59
C ALA A 198 -3.81 11.18 2.13
N THR A 199 -4.72 10.25 1.84
CA THR A 199 -4.57 8.83 2.20
C THR A 199 -4.87 7.96 0.99
N TYR A 200 -3.95 7.04 0.71
CA TYR A 200 -4.10 6.04 -0.33
C TYR A 200 -4.01 4.65 0.28
N GLU A 201 -4.84 3.73 -0.19
CA GLU A 201 -4.77 2.31 0.18
C GLU A 201 -4.39 1.51 -1.06
N LEU A 202 -3.28 0.78 -0.97
CA LEU A 202 -2.72 0.01 -2.06
C LEU A 202 -2.85 -1.49 -1.75
N VAL A 203 -3.05 -2.29 -2.79
CA VAL A 203 -2.96 -3.74 -2.70
C VAL A 203 -1.90 -4.22 -3.68
N THR A 204 -0.88 -4.89 -3.17
CA THR A 204 0.16 -5.54 -3.96
C THR A 204 0.09 -7.05 -3.76
N GLU A 205 0.33 -7.81 -4.82
CA GLU A 205 0.36 -9.27 -4.80
C GLU A 205 1.79 -9.76 -5.05
N VAL A 206 2.23 -10.78 -4.30
CA VAL A 206 3.51 -11.45 -4.53
C VAL A 206 3.42 -12.26 -5.83
N THR A 207 4.22 -11.87 -6.82
CA THR A 207 4.28 -12.50 -8.14
C THR A 207 5.50 -13.40 -8.33
N ASP A 208 6.49 -13.31 -7.44
CA ASP A 208 7.65 -14.21 -7.43
C ASP A 208 7.67 -15.03 -6.14
N PRO A 209 7.13 -16.26 -6.14
CA PRO A 209 7.08 -17.13 -4.97
C PRO A 209 8.46 -17.48 -4.41
N SER A 210 9.53 -17.40 -5.22
CA SER A 210 10.90 -17.62 -4.73
C SER A 210 11.35 -16.55 -3.71
N LYS A 211 10.61 -15.44 -3.65
CA LYS A 211 10.79 -14.36 -2.69
C LYS A 211 9.74 -14.34 -1.59
N ALA A 212 8.83 -15.30 -1.53
CA ALA A 212 7.77 -15.36 -0.53
C ALA A 212 8.26 -15.67 0.91
N ASN A 213 9.57 -15.65 1.16
CA ASN A 213 10.21 -15.68 2.49
C ASN A 213 11.18 -14.49 2.68
N LYS A 214 11.13 -13.50 1.79
CA LYS A 214 11.98 -12.32 1.81
C LYS A 214 11.15 -11.13 2.29
N SER A 215 11.86 -10.18 2.90
CA SER A 215 11.29 -8.88 3.21
C SER A 215 11.09 -8.09 1.91
N PHE A 216 9.87 -7.63 1.68
CA PHE A 216 9.47 -6.73 0.61
C PHE A 216 9.47 -5.28 1.14
N PRO A 217 10.40 -4.42 0.70
CA PRO A 217 10.43 -3.03 1.13
C PRO A 217 9.34 -2.20 0.42
N LEU A 218 8.42 -1.65 1.20
CA LEU A 218 7.43 -0.68 0.73
C LEU A 218 7.99 0.73 0.90
N VAL A 219 7.89 1.58 -0.13
CA VAL A 219 8.37 2.97 -0.05
C VAL A 219 7.37 3.93 -0.70
N ALA A 220 7.18 5.09 -0.07
CA ALA A 220 6.40 6.19 -0.61
C ALA A 220 7.13 7.53 -0.40
N VAL A 221 6.97 8.46 -1.34
CA VAL A 221 7.67 9.77 -1.31
C VAL A 221 6.68 10.89 -1.63
N MET A 222 6.83 12.01 -0.93
CA MET A 222 6.20 13.29 -1.28
C MET A 222 7.27 14.34 -1.53
N LYS A 223 7.00 15.22 -2.49
CA LYS A 223 7.91 16.26 -2.94
C LYS A 223 7.17 17.56 -3.27
N ASN A 224 7.86 18.70 -3.15
CA ASN A 224 7.48 19.99 -3.73
C ASN A 224 8.51 20.40 -4.79
N TYR A 225 8.07 20.74 -5.99
CA TYR A 225 8.94 21.05 -7.15
C TYR A 225 9.47 22.49 -7.17
N TYR A 226 8.80 23.42 -6.50
CA TYR A 226 9.15 24.85 -6.52
C TYR A 226 9.92 25.30 -5.28
N ALA A 227 9.68 24.67 -4.13
CA ALA A 227 10.48 24.88 -2.94
C ALA A 227 11.93 24.40 -3.13
N LYS A 228 12.85 24.97 -2.35
CA LYS A 228 14.27 24.66 -2.38
C LYS A 228 14.82 24.38 -0.98
N THR A 229 15.68 23.37 -0.88
CA THR A 229 16.53 23.13 0.29
C THR A 229 17.66 24.17 0.34
N TRP A 230 18.43 24.18 1.43
CA TRP A 230 19.59 25.07 1.58
C TRP A 230 20.68 24.87 0.52
N TYR A 231 20.71 23.70 -0.14
CA TYR A 231 21.62 23.38 -1.26
C TYR A 231 20.91 23.41 -2.62
N LEU A 232 19.77 24.12 -2.72
CA LEU A 232 18.99 24.35 -3.95
C LEU A 232 18.37 23.09 -4.58
N GLY A 233 18.32 21.97 -3.85
CA GLY A 233 17.56 20.78 -4.24
C GLY A 233 16.07 20.94 -3.96
N GLU A 234 15.23 20.14 -4.61
CA GLU A 234 13.80 20.08 -4.26
C GLU A 234 13.62 19.30 -2.94
N PRO A 235 12.83 19.81 -1.98
CA PRO A 235 12.57 19.12 -0.74
C PRO A 235 11.72 17.87 -0.99
N ALA A 236 12.08 16.78 -0.33
CA ALA A 236 11.37 15.51 -0.38
C ALA A 236 11.37 14.85 0.99
N SER A 237 10.31 14.09 1.27
CA SER A 237 10.21 13.22 2.44
C SER A 237 9.69 11.86 2.00
N LEU A 238 10.16 10.82 2.67
CA LEU A 238 9.75 9.46 2.39
C LEU A 238 9.32 8.73 3.64
N ALA A 239 8.55 7.67 3.42
CA ALA A 239 8.39 6.59 4.36
C ALA A 239 8.85 5.28 3.73
N GLY A 240 9.46 4.42 4.53
CA GLY A 240 9.84 3.06 4.17
C GLY A 240 9.35 2.08 5.23
N ARG A 241 8.95 0.87 4.81
CA ARG A 241 8.63 -0.22 5.74
C ARG A 241 8.83 -1.57 5.09
N ALA A 242 9.62 -2.42 5.74
CA ALA A 242 9.77 -3.81 5.34
C ALA A 242 8.51 -4.62 5.70
N VAL A 243 8.07 -5.48 4.77
CA VAL A 243 6.99 -6.45 5.00
C VAL A 243 7.51 -7.84 4.71
N THR A 244 7.43 -8.74 5.68
CA THR A 244 7.75 -10.15 5.48
C THR A 244 6.46 -10.94 5.48
N ILE A 245 6.28 -11.75 4.44
CA ILE A 245 5.25 -12.77 4.35
C ILE A 245 6.01 -14.09 4.38
N GLU A 246 5.57 -15.07 5.16
CA GLU A 246 6.07 -16.44 5.11
C GLU A 246 4.91 -17.38 4.75
N PRO A 247 5.10 -18.38 3.87
CA PRO A 247 4.06 -19.31 3.49
C PRO A 247 3.57 -20.10 4.70
N ARG A 248 2.34 -20.58 4.60
CA ARG A 248 1.78 -21.53 5.56
C ARG A 248 2.73 -22.71 5.77
N GLN A 249 3.08 -23.01 7.02
CA GLN A 249 3.79 -24.25 7.34
C GLN A 249 2.83 -25.43 7.18
N THR A 250 3.07 -26.27 6.18
CA THR A 250 2.38 -27.55 6.04
C THR A 250 3.19 -28.62 6.77
N ASN A 251 2.64 -29.15 7.86
CA ASN A 251 3.17 -30.35 8.53
C ASN A 251 2.96 -31.61 7.68
#